data_AF-A0A7M3DTZ6-F1
#
_entry.id   AF-A0A7M3DTZ6-F1
#
_cell.length_a   1.000
_cell.length_b   1.000
_cell.length_c   1.000
_cell.angle_alpha   90.00
_cell.angle_beta   90.00
_cell.angle_gamma   90.00
#
_symmetry.space_group_name_H-M   'P 1'
#
loop_
_entity.id
_entity.type
_entity.pdbx_description
1 polymer ?
#
loop_
_entity_poly.entity_id
_entity_poly.type
_entity_poly.pdbx_seq_one_letter_code
_entity_poly.pdbx_strand_id
1 'polypeptide(L)'
;MDEYLSSSHFLIADWKIIWTGVCATLRTSIDLFQVDARSCINQGLRDGVKAEWADIRQRRSEYPIYWEFLKKERDNIMHEYQWSAYEMWMNADGHMMPPTLSLLSTRPDDYRSVLVMKEGHYKGHNSVDLLREAADWVDARIISAIERAGLDPNEDRNLINFSEKTAAFTRWDALVNSAGRRILAAAGKARGIP
;
A
#
# COMPACT_ATOMS: atom_id res chain seq x y z
N MET A 1 10.37 -1.17 4.22
CA MET A 1 10.55 -0.82 5.64
C MET A 1 11.57 -1.76 6.29
N ASP A 2 11.35 -3.08 6.25
CA ASP A 2 12.26 -4.07 6.84
C ASP A 2 13.71 -3.99 6.34
N GLU A 3 13.89 -3.83 5.03
CA GLU A 3 15.23 -3.68 4.42
C GLU A 3 15.97 -2.44 4.96
N TYR A 4 15.25 -1.34 5.15
CA TYR A 4 15.81 -0.11 5.71
C TYR A 4 16.21 -0.26 7.19
N LEU A 5 15.37 -0.93 7.99
CA LEU A 5 15.64 -1.23 9.40
C LEU A 5 16.85 -2.16 9.61
N SER A 6 17.23 -2.92 8.57
CA SER A 6 18.39 -3.80 8.58
C SER A 6 19.71 -3.13 8.17
N SER A 7 19.65 -1.91 7.60
CA SER A 7 20.83 -1.23 7.04
C SER A 7 21.51 -0.30 8.06
N SER A 8 22.84 -0.31 8.09
CA SER A 8 23.68 0.50 9.00
C SER A 8 23.77 1.99 8.65
N HIS A 9 23.28 2.38 7.46
CA HIS A 9 23.29 3.76 6.97
C HIS A 9 21.96 4.50 7.20
N PHE A 10 20.94 3.83 7.71
CA PHE A 10 19.65 4.43 7.97
C PHE A 10 19.72 5.27 9.25
N LEU A 11 19.49 6.57 9.14
CA LEU A 11 19.46 7.43 10.32
C LEU A 11 18.26 7.02 11.19
N ILE A 12 18.42 7.05 12.51
CA ILE A 12 17.37 6.73 13.51
C ILE A 12 16.05 7.50 13.24
N ALA A 13 16.08 8.59 12.47
CA ALA A 13 14.93 9.41 12.12
C ALA A 13 14.25 9.05 10.78
N ASP A 14 14.88 8.28 9.89
CA ASP A 14 14.37 8.08 8.52
C ASP A 14 13.08 7.25 8.49
N TRP A 15 12.91 6.32 9.44
CA TRP A 15 11.70 5.51 9.51
C TRP A 15 10.49 6.38 9.85
N LYS A 16 10.67 7.49 10.58
CA LYS A 16 9.57 8.40 10.94
C LYS A 16 8.99 9.09 9.71
N ILE A 17 9.84 9.43 8.74
CA ILE A 17 9.42 10.04 7.47
C ILE A 17 8.60 9.02 6.68
N ILE A 18 9.13 7.80 6.51
CA ILE A 18 8.44 6.73 5.80
C ILE A 18 7.13 6.37 6.49
N TRP A 19 7.14 6.22 7.82
CA TRP A 19 5.97 5.94 8.65
C TRP A 19 4.87 6.97 8.44
N THR A 20 5.22 8.26 8.57
CA THR A 20 4.28 9.36 8.37
C THR A 20 3.71 9.35 6.96
N GLY A 21 4.57 9.14 5.95
CA GLY A 21 4.14 9.04 4.55
C GLY A 21 3.15 7.90 4.32
N VAL A 22 3.46 6.69 4.80
CA VAL A 22 2.60 5.52 4.63
C VAL A 22 1.26 5.71 5.36
N CYS A 23 1.27 6.11 6.64
CA CYS A 23 0.04 6.36 7.39
C CYS A 23 -0.83 7.44 6.72
N ALA A 24 -0.22 8.52 6.22
CA ALA A 24 -0.92 9.57 5.51
C ALA A 24 -1.53 9.08 4.19
N THR A 25 -0.80 8.28 3.39
CA THR A 25 -1.30 7.71 2.14
C THR A 25 -2.45 6.74 2.37
N LEU A 26 -2.31 5.80 3.30
CA LEU A 26 -3.34 4.80 3.63
C LEU A 26 -4.62 5.47 4.13
N ARG A 27 -4.48 6.44 5.04
CA ARG A 27 -5.62 7.23 5.51
C ARG A 27 -6.28 8.00 4.38
N THR A 28 -5.49 8.73 3.59
CA THR A 28 -6.00 9.55 2.48
C THR A 28 -6.81 8.70 1.52
N SER A 29 -6.36 7.48 1.20
CA SER A 29 -7.07 6.55 0.31
C SER A 29 -8.52 6.27 0.75
N ILE A 30 -8.77 6.23 2.07
CA ILE A 30 -10.11 6.06 2.65
C ILE A 30 -10.84 7.40 2.79
N ASP A 31 -10.15 8.46 3.22
CA ASP A 31 -10.74 9.79 3.36
C ASP A 31 -11.22 10.34 2.00
N LEU A 32 -10.58 9.94 0.89
CA LEU A 32 -11.01 10.26 -0.47
C LEU A 32 -12.43 9.73 -0.77
N PHE A 33 -12.90 8.67 -0.13
CA PHE A 33 -14.30 8.22 -0.30
C PHE A 33 -15.32 9.31 0.05
N GLN A 34 -14.97 10.23 0.94
CA GLN A 34 -15.83 11.34 1.36
C GLN A 34 -15.97 12.41 0.27
N VAL A 35 -14.89 12.64 -0.50
CA VAL A 35 -14.76 13.77 -1.41
C VAL A 35 -14.93 13.33 -2.86
N ASP A 36 -14.27 12.23 -3.25
CA ASP A 36 -14.17 11.77 -4.63
C ASP A 36 -15.47 11.15 -5.15
N ALA A 37 -16.39 10.77 -4.27
CA ALA A 37 -17.74 10.37 -4.68
C ALA A 37 -18.39 11.40 -5.61
N ARG A 38 -18.12 12.70 -5.42
CA ARG A 38 -18.64 13.77 -6.30
C ARG A 38 -17.98 13.77 -7.68
N SER A 39 -16.71 13.40 -7.74
CA SER A 39 -15.88 13.35 -8.94
C SER A 39 -16.08 12.07 -9.75
N CYS A 40 -16.65 11.01 -9.15
CA CYS A 40 -16.98 9.78 -9.87
C CYS A 40 -17.92 10.06 -11.06
N ILE A 41 -17.52 9.61 -12.24
CA ILE A 41 -18.30 9.72 -13.50
C ILE A 41 -19.52 8.77 -13.45
N ASN A 42 -19.33 7.57 -12.90
CA ASN A 42 -20.36 6.54 -12.79
C ASN A 42 -21.17 6.71 -11.48
N GLN A 43 -22.50 6.75 -11.60
CA GLN A 43 -23.41 6.91 -10.47
C GLN A 43 -23.38 5.70 -9.51
N GLY A 44 -23.26 4.48 -10.03
CA GLY A 44 -23.06 3.27 -9.23
C GLY A 44 -21.78 3.32 -8.41
N LEU A 45 -20.67 3.78 -8.98
CA LEU A 45 -19.40 3.94 -8.24
C LEU A 45 -19.52 5.02 -7.16
N ARG A 46 -20.17 6.14 -7.49
CA ARG A 46 -20.48 7.19 -6.52
C ARG A 46 -21.26 6.65 -5.32
N ASP A 47 -22.26 5.81 -5.56
CA ASP A 47 -23.11 5.26 -4.51
C ASP A 47 -22.40 4.14 -3.72
N GLY A 48 -21.59 3.31 -4.39
CA GLY A 48 -20.74 2.29 -3.76
C GLY A 48 -19.72 2.89 -2.79
N VAL A 49 -18.98 3.91 -3.23
CA VAL A 49 -18.01 4.64 -2.40
C VAL A 49 -18.67 5.34 -1.21
N LYS A 50 -19.83 5.98 -1.43
CA LYS A 50 -20.61 6.59 -0.32
C LYS A 50 -21.09 5.55 0.68
N ALA A 51 -21.57 4.42 0.20
CA ALA A 51 -22.04 3.33 1.04
C ALA A 51 -20.89 2.74 1.87
N GLU A 52 -19.74 2.49 1.27
CA GLU A 52 -18.53 2.02 1.97
C GLU A 52 -18.10 3.01 3.06
N TRP A 53 -18.06 4.30 2.76
CA TRP A 53 -17.74 5.31 3.77
C TRP A 53 -18.78 5.37 4.90
N ALA A 54 -20.07 5.33 4.56
CA ALA A 54 -21.14 5.32 5.55
C ALA A 54 -21.02 4.10 6.47
N ASP A 55 -20.67 2.95 5.91
CA ASP A 55 -20.44 1.70 6.60
C ASP A 55 -19.28 1.78 7.60
N ILE A 56 -18.10 2.23 7.14
CA ILE A 56 -16.92 2.47 7.97
C ILE A 56 -17.23 3.43 9.12
N ARG A 57 -18.05 4.44 8.85
CA ARG A 57 -18.44 5.46 9.84
C ARG A 57 -19.44 4.95 10.87
N GLN A 58 -20.39 4.10 10.48
CA GLN A 58 -21.42 3.58 11.38
C GLN A 58 -20.88 2.48 12.27
N ARG A 59 -20.07 1.56 11.72
CA ARG A 59 -19.56 0.39 12.43
C ARG A 59 -18.13 0.59 12.95
N ARG A 60 -17.90 1.70 13.66
CA ARG A 60 -16.52 2.10 14.07
C ARG A 60 -15.77 1.03 14.86
N SER A 61 -16.46 0.34 15.77
CA SER A 61 -15.89 -0.72 16.60
C SER A 61 -15.42 -1.93 15.79
N GLU A 62 -15.96 -2.15 14.59
CA GLU A 62 -15.57 -3.23 13.69
C GLU A 62 -14.35 -2.85 12.82
N TYR A 63 -13.94 -1.58 12.82
CA TYR A 63 -12.85 -1.07 11.99
C TYR A 63 -11.74 -0.38 12.81
N PRO A 64 -11.12 -1.08 13.78
CA PRO A 64 -10.08 -0.51 14.64
C PRO A 64 -8.83 -0.09 13.84
N ILE A 65 -8.51 -0.77 12.73
CA ILE A 65 -7.38 -0.39 11.86
C ILE A 65 -7.49 1.05 11.38
N TYR A 66 -8.69 1.49 10.98
CA TYR A 66 -8.89 2.86 10.55
C TYR A 66 -9.01 3.82 11.74
N TRP A 67 -9.86 3.52 12.71
CA TRP A 67 -10.19 4.47 13.79
C TRP A 67 -9.14 4.57 14.88
N GLU A 68 -8.63 3.43 15.36
CA GLU A 68 -7.69 3.34 16.48
C GLU A 68 -6.22 3.38 16.04
N PHE A 69 -5.95 3.13 14.75
CA PHE A 69 -4.61 3.22 14.18
C PHE A 69 -4.47 4.35 13.16
N LEU A 70 -4.88 4.19 11.89
CA LEU A 70 -4.56 5.16 10.82
C LEU A 70 -5.01 6.60 11.13
N LYS A 71 -6.24 6.76 11.63
CA LYS A 71 -6.78 8.08 11.97
C LYS A 71 -6.04 8.66 13.17
N LYS A 72 -5.93 7.88 14.25
CA LYS A 72 -5.31 8.30 15.50
C LYS A 72 -3.82 8.62 15.33
N GLU A 73 -3.08 7.78 14.62
CA GLU A 73 -1.64 7.96 14.38
C GLU A 73 -1.36 9.27 13.64
N ARG A 74 -2.14 9.58 12.60
CA ARG A 74 -2.03 10.87 11.93
C ARG A 74 -2.37 12.02 12.87
N ASP A 75 -3.42 11.89 13.67
CA ASP A 75 -3.86 12.95 14.59
C ASP A 75 -2.75 13.21 15.63
N ASN A 76 -2.12 12.16 16.17
CA ASN A 76 -0.97 12.22 17.06
C ASN A 76 0.25 12.90 16.39
N ILE A 77 0.60 12.48 15.17
CA ILE A 77 1.76 13.04 14.45
C ILE A 77 1.54 14.52 14.12
N MET A 78 0.35 14.88 13.64
CA MET A 78 0.06 16.24 13.15
C MET A 78 -0.24 17.25 14.26
N HIS A 79 -0.82 16.81 15.37
CA HIS A 79 -1.25 17.71 16.44
C HIS A 79 -0.35 17.65 17.66
N GLU A 80 0.18 16.47 17.98
CA GLU A 80 0.96 16.24 19.19
C GLU A 80 2.46 16.09 18.89
N TYR A 81 2.84 15.97 17.62
CA TYR A 81 4.22 15.68 17.18
C TYR A 81 4.79 14.43 17.85
N GLN A 82 3.91 13.44 18.08
CA GLN A 82 4.23 12.17 18.73
C GLN A 82 3.99 11.00 17.77
N TRP A 83 4.86 9.99 17.87
CA TRP A 83 4.73 8.73 17.15
C TRP A 83 4.36 7.65 18.16
N SER A 84 3.36 6.83 17.85
CA SER A 84 3.03 5.70 18.71
C SER A 84 3.94 4.50 18.43
N ALA A 85 4.59 4.43 17.28
CA ALA A 85 5.67 3.48 17.00
C ALA A 85 7.00 3.93 17.61
N TYR A 86 7.83 2.97 18.05
CA TYR A 86 9.16 3.23 18.59
C TYR A 86 10.11 2.07 18.27
N GLU A 87 11.40 2.38 18.20
CA GLU A 87 12.44 1.37 17.98
C GLU A 87 12.66 0.51 19.23
N MET A 88 12.71 -0.80 19.03
CA MET A 88 13.15 -1.79 20.00
C MET A 88 14.16 -2.73 19.38
N TRP A 89 15.01 -3.32 20.19
CA TRP A 89 15.82 -4.47 19.83
C TRP A 89 15.10 -5.75 20.23
N MET A 90 15.02 -6.72 19.32
CA MET A 90 14.37 -8.00 19.54
C MET A 90 15.29 -9.15 19.17
N ASN A 91 15.44 -10.14 20.05
CA ASN A 91 16.18 -11.36 19.76
C ASN A 91 15.31 -12.44 19.10
N ALA A 92 15.90 -13.59 18.77
CA ALA A 92 15.18 -14.72 18.17
C ALA A 92 14.07 -15.28 19.07
N ASP A 93 14.22 -15.16 20.40
CA ASP A 93 13.24 -15.64 21.39
C ASP A 93 12.08 -14.64 21.62
N GLY A 94 12.08 -13.50 20.94
CA GLY A 94 11.05 -12.46 21.06
C GLY A 94 11.22 -11.53 22.27
N HIS A 95 12.32 -11.63 23.01
CA HIS A 95 12.64 -10.69 24.09
C HIS A 95 12.96 -9.32 23.50
N MET A 96 12.20 -8.31 23.93
CA MET A 96 12.33 -6.93 23.46
C MET A 96 13.04 -6.06 24.50
N MET A 97 14.01 -5.26 24.06
CA MET A 97 14.66 -4.25 24.89
C MET A 97 14.71 -2.90 24.18
N PRO A 98 14.55 -1.77 24.88
CA PRO A 98 14.70 -0.47 24.27
C PRO A 98 16.18 -0.21 23.92
N PRO A 99 16.47 0.49 22.81
CA PRO A 99 17.82 0.93 22.49
C PRO A 99 18.32 1.87 23.60
N THR A 100 19.53 1.62 24.10
CA THR A 100 20.16 2.48 25.10
C THR A 100 20.76 3.72 24.44
N LEU A 101 20.42 4.91 24.94
CA LEU A 101 20.81 6.22 24.38
C LEU A 101 22.30 6.60 24.61
N SER A 102 23.17 5.65 24.93
CA SER A 102 24.60 5.95 25.09
C SER A 102 25.31 5.88 23.74
N LEU A 103 26.19 6.83 23.46
CA LEU A 103 27.05 6.85 22.26
C LEU A 103 27.91 5.59 22.09
N LEU A 104 28.12 4.84 23.18
CA LEU A 104 28.90 3.59 23.21
C LEU A 104 28.01 2.34 23.23
N SER A 105 26.70 2.50 23.24
CA SER A 105 25.78 1.38 23.20
C SER A 105 25.67 0.83 21.79
N THR A 106 26.31 -0.30 21.54
CA THR A 106 26.05 -1.10 20.35
C THR A 106 24.90 -2.06 20.62
N ARG A 107 24.04 -2.23 19.61
CA ARG A 107 23.03 -3.30 19.60
C ARG A 107 23.77 -4.64 19.73
N PRO A 108 23.35 -5.55 20.62
CA PRO A 108 23.95 -6.89 20.69
C PRO A 108 23.75 -7.64 19.37
N ASP A 109 24.72 -8.49 18.99
CA ASP A 109 24.74 -9.14 17.68
C ASP A 109 23.56 -10.10 17.45
N ASP A 110 22.99 -10.65 18.51
CA ASP A 110 21.84 -11.55 18.49
C ASP A 110 20.48 -10.83 18.45
N TYR A 111 20.50 -9.49 18.44
CA TYR A 111 19.29 -8.66 18.38
C TYR A 111 19.18 -7.92 17.06
N ARG A 112 17.94 -7.82 16.56
CA ARG A 112 17.58 -6.98 15.40
C ARG A 112 16.75 -5.78 15.82
N SER A 113 16.85 -4.68 15.09
CA SER A 113 15.96 -3.52 15.27
C SER A 113 14.57 -3.84 14.70
N VAL A 114 13.54 -3.56 15.49
CA VAL A 114 12.13 -3.65 15.11
C VAL A 114 11.40 -2.39 15.55
N LEU A 115 10.29 -2.09 14.90
CA LEU A 115 9.37 -1.03 15.32
C LEU A 115 8.18 -1.64 16.02
N VAL A 116 7.85 -1.12 17.20
CA VAL A 116 6.76 -1.63 18.03
C VAL A 116 5.83 -0.49 18.43
N MET A 117 4.53 -0.78 18.56
CA MET A 117 3.55 0.19 19.03
C MET A 117 3.60 0.33 20.57
N LYS A 118 3.77 1.55 21.08
CA LYS A 118 3.98 1.84 22.51
C LYS A 118 2.72 1.75 23.34
N GLU A 119 1.61 2.15 22.74
CA GLU A 119 0.37 2.40 23.41
C GLU A 119 -0.83 2.27 22.46
N GLY A 120 -2.03 2.39 23.02
CA GLY A 120 -3.28 2.25 22.28
C GLY A 120 -3.69 0.81 22.05
N HIS A 121 -4.65 0.63 21.13
CA HIS A 121 -5.27 -0.67 20.84
C HIS A 121 -4.25 -1.72 20.38
N TYR A 122 -3.21 -1.29 19.67
CA TYR A 122 -2.19 -2.15 19.08
C TYR A 122 -0.90 -2.22 19.88
N LYS A 123 -0.91 -1.87 21.17
CA LYS A 123 0.30 -1.90 22.02
C LYS A 123 1.03 -3.25 21.90
N GLY A 124 2.35 -3.19 21.74
CA GLY A 124 3.22 -4.35 21.61
C GLY A 124 3.24 -5.01 20.23
N HIS A 125 2.38 -4.58 19.30
CA HIS A 125 2.38 -5.12 17.94
C HIS A 125 3.58 -4.59 17.17
N ASN A 126 4.12 -5.43 16.27
CA ASN A 126 5.10 -5.00 15.29
C ASN A 126 4.46 -3.98 14.37
N SER A 127 5.01 -2.78 14.35
CA SER A 127 4.49 -1.64 13.60
C SER A 127 4.54 -1.86 12.09
N VAL A 128 5.52 -2.62 11.57
CA VAL A 128 5.60 -2.93 10.13
C VAL A 128 4.51 -3.92 9.73
N ASP A 129 4.24 -4.93 10.55
CA ASP A 129 3.17 -5.89 10.29
C ASP A 129 1.81 -5.20 10.39
N LEU A 130 1.62 -4.32 11.37
CA LEU A 130 0.42 -3.49 11.47
C LEU A 130 0.22 -2.59 10.25
N LEU A 131 1.29 -2.05 9.66
CA LEU A 131 1.20 -1.30 8.40
C LEU A 131 0.77 -2.18 7.22
N ARG A 132 1.23 -3.42 7.15
CA ARG A 132 0.78 -4.39 6.13
C ARG A 132 -0.69 -4.70 6.30
N GLU A 133 -1.12 -5.02 7.52
CA GLU A 133 -2.53 -5.24 7.84
C GLU A 133 -3.40 -4.03 7.48
N ALA A 134 -2.89 -2.82 7.74
CA ALA A 134 -3.58 -1.60 7.37
C ALA A 134 -3.67 -1.40 5.85
N ALA A 135 -2.61 -1.74 5.10
CA ALA A 135 -2.62 -1.69 3.64
C ALA A 135 -3.63 -2.70 3.06
N ASP A 136 -3.60 -3.96 3.51
CA ASP A 136 -4.52 -5.00 3.10
C ASP A 136 -5.98 -4.62 3.43
N TRP A 137 -6.19 -4.02 4.61
CA TRP A 137 -7.50 -3.54 5.01
C TRP A 137 -8.00 -2.42 4.10
N VAL A 138 -7.15 -1.44 3.76
CA VAL A 138 -7.50 -0.33 2.86
C VAL A 138 -7.85 -0.85 1.47
N ASP A 139 -7.02 -1.73 0.91
CA ASP A 139 -7.26 -2.34 -0.39
C ASP A 139 -8.60 -3.08 -0.44
N ALA A 140 -8.89 -3.88 0.59
CA ALA A 140 -10.17 -4.57 0.71
C ALA A 140 -11.39 -3.62 0.77
N ARG A 141 -11.25 -2.41 1.33
CA ARG A 141 -12.35 -1.41 1.33
C ARG A 141 -12.53 -0.78 -0.05
N ILE A 142 -11.43 -0.52 -0.77
CA ILE A 142 -11.47 0.00 -2.15
C ILE A 142 -12.13 -1.02 -3.07
N ILE A 143 -11.68 -2.28 -3.00
CA ILE A 143 -12.26 -3.39 -3.76
C ILE A 143 -13.75 -3.54 -3.44
N SER A 144 -14.13 -3.57 -2.16
CA SER A 144 -15.55 -3.63 -1.73
C SER A 144 -16.40 -2.51 -2.34
N ALA A 145 -15.89 -1.27 -2.36
CA ALA A 145 -16.62 -0.15 -2.93
C ALA A 145 -16.84 -0.30 -4.45
N ILE A 146 -15.85 -0.84 -5.17
CA ILE A 146 -15.91 -1.10 -6.61
C ILE A 146 -16.90 -2.24 -6.91
N GLU A 147 -16.82 -3.34 -6.16
CA GLU A 147 -17.73 -4.49 -6.31
C GLU A 147 -19.20 -4.09 -6.04
N ARG A 148 -19.43 -3.26 -5.01
CA ARG A 148 -20.77 -2.69 -4.71
C ARG A 148 -21.32 -1.84 -5.85
N ALA A 149 -20.46 -1.27 -6.68
CA ALA A 149 -20.84 -0.53 -7.88
C ALA A 149 -21.20 -1.44 -9.07
N GLY A 150 -21.07 -2.76 -8.92
CA GLY A 150 -21.24 -3.73 -9.99
C GLY A 150 -20.09 -3.74 -11.00
N LEU A 151 -18.92 -3.23 -10.60
CA LEU A 151 -17.71 -3.20 -11.43
C LEU A 151 -16.76 -4.32 -11.00
N ASP A 152 -15.98 -4.84 -11.95
CA ASP A 152 -14.92 -5.81 -11.65
C ASP A 152 -13.61 -5.05 -11.36
N PRO A 153 -13.07 -5.12 -10.14
CA PRO A 153 -11.83 -4.45 -9.76
C PRO A 153 -10.60 -4.99 -10.50
N ASN A 154 -10.67 -6.22 -11.02
CA ASN A 154 -9.59 -6.85 -11.79
C ASN A 154 -9.78 -6.67 -13.30
N GLU A 155 -10.74 -5.85 -13.72
CA GLU A 155 -11.06 -5.68 -15.11
C GLU A 155 -9.94 -4.96 -15.87
N ASP A 156 -9.45 -5.63 -16.91
CA ASP A 156 -8.30 -5.19 -17.67
C ASP A 156 -8.72 -4.09 -18.67
N ARG A 157 -8.73 -2.84 -18.20
CA ARG A 157 -9.09 -1.64 -18.98
C ARG A 157 -7.87 -1.05 -19.70
N ASN A 158 -8.06 -0.47 -20.87
CA ASN A 158 -6.97 0.24 -21.54
C ASN A 158 -6.71 1.62 -20.88
N LEU A 159 -5.46 2.09 -20.94
CA LEU A 159 -5.04 3.34 -20.30
C LEU A 159 -5.49 4.62 -21.04
N ILE A 160 -5.94 4.50 -22.29
CA ILE A 160 -6.21 5.66 -23.15
C ILE A 160 -7.67 6.09 -23.08
N ASN A 161 -8.59 5.14 -23.04
CA ASN A 161 -10.03 5.38 -23.07
C ASN A 161 -10.82 4.55 -22.04
N PHE A 162 -10.15 3.74 -21.20
CA PHE A 162 -10.76 2.92 -20.15
C PHE A 162 -11.85 1.94 -20.65
N SER A 163 -11.86 1.62 -21.95
CA SER A 163 -12.67 0.53 -22.47
C SER A 163 -12.06 -0.82 -22.05
N GLU A 164 -12.91 -1.86 -21.99
CA GLU A 164 -12.43 -3.24 -21.94
C GLU A 164 -11.42 -3.46 -23.06
N LYS A 165 -10.31 -4.15 -22.76
CA LYS A 165 -9.45 -4.70 -23.80
C LYS A 165 -10.27 -5.74 -24.57
N THR A 166 -10.91 -5.30 -25.65
CA THR A 166 -11.66 -6.20 -26.52
C THR A 166 -10.69 -7.25 -27.07
N ALA A 167 -11.03 -8.54 -26.97
CA ALA A 167 -10.22 -9.67 -27.47
C ALA A 167 -9.83 -9.56 -28.96
N ALA A 168 -10.43 -8.62 -29.70
CA ALA A 168 -10.07 -8.28 -31.07
C ALA A 168 -8.64 -7.70 -31.22
N PHE A 169 -8.09 -7.05 -30.18
CA PHE A 169 -6.75 -6.46 -30.24
C PHE A 169 -5.64 -7.52 -30.23
N THR A 170 -5.86 -8.65 -29.54
CA THR A 170 -4.92 -9.78 -29.49
C THR A 170 -4.70 -10.41 -30.86
N ARG A 171 -5.72 -10.39 -31.75
CA ARG A 171 -5.60 -10.94 -33.11
C ARG A 171 -4.84 -10.02 -34.05
N TRP A 172 -4.95 -8.71 -33.88
CA TRP A 172 -4.19 -7.72 -34.66
C TRP A 172 -2.72 -7.73 -34.28
N ASP A 173 -2.38 -7.78 -32.99
CA ASP A 173 -0.98 -7.87 -32.56
C ASP A 173 -0.32 -9.19 -32.97
N ALA A 174 -1.06 -10.30 -32.94
CA ALA A 174 -0.59 -11.59 -33.47
C ALA A 174 -0.38 -11.55 -34.99
N LEU A 175 -1.27 -10.89 -35.75
CA LEU A 175 -1.15 -10.71 -37.20
C LEU A 175 0.02 -9.79 -37.56
N VAL A 176 0.19 -8.67 -36.87
CA VAL A 176 1.30 -7.71 -37.09
C VAL A 176 2.64 -8.36 -36.73
N ASN A 177 2.72 -9.14 -35.65
CA ASN A 177 3.92 -9.92 -35.33
C ASN A 177 4.21 -11.03 -36.35
N SER A 178 3.18 -11.69 -36.89
CA SER A 178 3.36 -12.69 -37.94
C SER A 178 3.79 -12.08 -39.28
N ALA A 179 3.25 -10.90 -39.62
CA ALA A 179 3.59 -10.15 -40.83
C ALA A 179 5.01 -9.56 -40.73
N GLY A 180 5.38 -9.02 -39.57
CA GLY A 180 6.74 -8.53 -39.29
C GLY A 180 7.79 -9.64 -39.40
N ARG A 181 7.51 -10.85 -38.89
CA ARG A 181 8.41 -12.01 -39.04
C ARG A 181 8.52 -12.48 -40.50
N ARG A 182 7.43 -12.41 -41.28
CA ARG A 182 7.45 -12.75 -42.72
C ARG A 182 8.25 -11.73 -43.54
N ILE A 183 8.17 -10.44 -43.22
CA ILE A 183 8.94 -9.38 -43.88
C ILE A 183 10.44 -9.50 -43.54
N LEU A 184 10.79 -9.79 -42.28
CA LEU A 184 12.18 -10.05 -41.88
C LEU A 184 12.76 -11.33 -42.51
N ALA A 185 11.96 -12.40 -42.65
CA ALA A 185 12.37 -13.62 -43.33
C ALA A 185 12.57 -13.41 -44.86
N ALA A 186 11.74 -12.57 -45.49
CA ALA A 186 11.89 -12.20 -46.90
C ALA A 186 13.12 -11.30 -47.14
N ALA A 187 13.41 -10.37 -46.21
CA ALA A 187 14.59 -9.52 -46.27
C ALA A 187 15.90 -10.30 -46.04
N GLY A 188 15.88 -11.36 -45.21
CA GLY A 188 17.03 -12.25 -45.01
C GLY A 188 17.38 -13.10 -46.24
N LYS A 189 16.39 -13.49 -47.06
CA LYS A 189 16.61 -14.25 -48.30
C LYS A 189 17.16 -13.38 -49.45
N ALA A 190 16.94 -12.07 -49.41
CA ALA A 190 17.44 -11.13 -50.41
C ALA A 190 18.90 -10.66 -50.17
N ARG A 191 19.50 -10.97 -49.02
CA ARG A 191 20.91 -10.70 -48.70
C ARG A 191 21.84 -11.90 -48.85
N GLY A 192 21.35 -13.02 -49.38
CA GLY A 192 22.18 -14.14 -49.83
C GLY A 192 22.45 -14.04 -51.33
N ILE A 193 23.48 -13.30 -51.72
CA ILE A 193 24.19 -13.51 -52.98
C ILE A 193 25.49 -14.23 -52.57
N PRO A 194 25.87 -15.33 -53.26
CA PRO A 194 26.81 -16.37 -52.81
C PRO A 194 28.06 -15.92 -52.06
#